data_AF-X0UB92-F1
#
_entry.id   AF-X0UB92-F1
#
_cell.length_a   1.000
_cell.length_b   1.000
_cell.length_c   1.000
_cell.angle_alpha   90.00
_cell.angle_beta   90.00
_cell.angle_gamma   90.00
#
_symmetry.space_group_name_H-M   'P 1'
#
loop_
_entity.id
_entity.type
_entity.pdbx_description
1 polymer ?
#
loop_
_entity_poly.entity_id
_entity_poly.type
_entity_poly.pdbx_seq_one_letter_code
_entity_poly.pdbx_strand_id
1 'polypeptide(L)'
;WRIDIKSLPEAATDALYKLQNIPSYAEIAEGEAEIFPQVEIILAKKTEGRPITPEEYRLLTQFVDRVEKGIYKQYQVERDAGQERIQEVRSTIPDPAFKMPLEKFEVANRVYTVISEAGFQTVGDLMLQWKLDSDEILALKGMGPKGMKVLEEALDNVTYPVEEAAVEEGEADVETPETTEEVGEEAPQIEGAEAEIPSPETAVADLEKVAPKEDELEVEPAAEAEALEAEGL
;
A
#
# COMPACT_ATOMS: atom_id res chain seq x y z
N TRP A 1 8.31 -11.56 -20.19
CA TRP A 1 8.58 -11.45 -18.74
C TRP A 1 8.68 -12.83 -18.13
N ARG A 2 9.84 -13.19 -17.56
CA ARG A 2 9.95 -14.28 -16.59
C ARG A 2 9.70 -13.65 -15.23
N ILE A 3 8.75 -14.19 -14.48
CA ILE A 3 8.59 -13.83 -13.07
C ILE A 3 9.52 -14.76 -12.30
N ASP A 4 10.52 -14.19 -11.67
CA ASP A 4 11.40 -14.92 -10.76
C ASP A 4 10.65 -15.15 -9.45
N ILE A 5 10.47 -16.42 -9.07
CA ILE A 5 9.79 -16.78 -7.83
C ILE A 5 10.81 -17.33 -6.85
N LYS A 6 10.88 -16.68 -5.69
CA LYS A 6 11.75 -17.09 -4.59
C LYS A 6 11.40 -18.51 -4.15
N SER A 7 12.43 -19.33 -3.94
CA SER A 7 12.23 -20.68 -3.40
C SER A 7 11.92 -20.63 -1.89
N LEU A 8 11.26 -21.66 -1.35
CA LEU A 8 10.94 -21.68 0.09
C LEU A 8 12.18 -21.56 1.01
N PRO A 9 13.28 -22.29 0.79
CA PRO A 9 14.46 -22.15 1.64
C PRO A 9 15.09 -20.76 1.57
N GLU A 10 15.01 -20.11 0.40
CA GLU A 10 15.49 -18.75 0.20
C GLU A 10 14.58 -17.74 0.94
N ALA A 11 13.25 -17.89 0.86
CA ALA A 11 12.31 -17.10 1.64
C ALA A 11 12.52 -17.27 3.16
N ALA A 12 12.78 -18.50 3.61
CA ALA A 12 13.08 -18.77 5.01
C ALA A 12 14.39 -18.13 5.46
N THR A 13 15.43 -18.14 4.61
CA THR A 13 16.70 -17.47 4.89
C THR A 13 16.50 -15.95 5.03
N ASP A 14 15.75 -15.34 4.11
CA ASP A 14 15.43 -13.91 4.17
C ASP A 14 14.62 -13.55 5.41
N ALA A 15 13.61 -14.35 5.76
CA ALA A 15 12.80 -14.15 6.95
C ALA A 15 13.67 -14.18 8.22
N LEU A 16 14.56 -15.16 8.33
CA LEU A 16 15.51 -15.28 9.44
C LEU A 16 16.44 -14.06 9.52
N TYR A 17 16.98 -13.65 8.38
CA TYR A 17 17.84 -12.47 8.30
C TYR A 17 17.11 -11.20 8.75
N LYS A 18 15.88 -10.97 8.27
CA LYS A 18 15.06 -9.82 8.68
C LYS A 18 14.88 -9.79 10.19
N LEU A 19 14.51 -10.92 10.81
CA LEU A 19 14.26 -11.00 12.24
C LEU A 19 15.53 -10.78 13.09
N GLN A 20 16.69 -11.21 12.60
CA GLN A 20 17.96 -11.04 13.33
C GLN A 20 18.58 -9.65 13.20
N ASN A 21 18.34 -8.97 12.08
CA ASN A 21 19.08 -7.75 11.72
C ASN A 21 18.24 -6.47 11.76
N ILE A 22 16.91 -6.58 11.74
CA ILE A 22 16.02 -5.42 11.71
C ILE A 22 15.37 -5.23 13.09
N PRO A 23 15.74 -4.17 13.83
CA PRO A 23 15.24 -3.96 15.20
C PRO A 23 13.71 -3.82 15.31
N SER A 24 13.03 -3.31 14.27
CA SER A 24 11.57 -3.16 14.27
C SER A 24 10.83 -4.50 14.33
N TYR A 25 11.50 -5.61 13.99
CA TYR A 25 10.91 -6.95 14.02
C TYR A 25 11.30 -7.76 15.27
N ALA A 26 11.89 -7.13 16.28
CA ALA A 26 12.33 -7.80 17.51
C ALA A 26 11.20 -8.57 18.21
N GLU A 27 10.01 -8.01 18.30
CA GLU A 27 8.85 -8.69 18.91
C GLU A 27 8.46 -9.97 18.15
N ILE A 28 8.54 -9.93 16.81
CA ILE A 28 8.27 -11.11 15.97
C ILE A 28 9.39 -12.14 16.17
N ALA A 29 10.64 -11.69 16.27
CA ALA A 29 11.79 -12.55 16.52
C ALA A 29 11.70 -13.28 17.87
N GLU A 30 11.27 -12.57 18.93
CA GLU A 30 11.02 -13.16 20.25
C GLU A 30 9.94 -14.25 20.20
N GLY A 31 8.84 -14.00 19.47
CA GLY A 31 7.76 -14.98 19.29
C GLY A 31 8.16 -16.26 18.54
N GLU A 32 9.23 -16.20 17.74
CA GLU A 32 9.72 -17.32 16.92
C GLU A 32 11.04 -17.92 17.44
N ALA A 33 11.56 -17.43 18.57
CA ALA A 33 12.88 -17.80 19.09
C ALA A 33 13.07 -19.31 19.31
N GLU A 34 12.02 -20.03 19.67
CA GLU A 34 12.05 -21.50 19.85
C GLU A 34 12.21 -22.27 18.52
N ILE A 35 11.80 -21.67 17.41
CA ILE A 35 11.78 -22.28 16.08
C ILE A 35 13.07 -21.98 15.30
N PHE A 36 13.76 -20.88 15.62
CA PHE A 36 15.00 -20.47 14.95
C PHE A 36 16.04 -21.60 14.82
N PRO A 37 16.40 -22.34 15.90
CA PRO A 37 17.42 -23.38 15.78
C PRO A 37 17.00 -24.50 14.80
N GLN A 38 15.70 -24.80 14.75
CA GLN A 38 15.18 -25.84 13.85
C GLN A 38 15.25 -25.38 12.39
N VAL A 39 14.88 -24.13 12.12
CA VAL A 39 14.97 -23.52 10.78
C VAL A 39 16.43 -23.47 10.31
N GLU A 40 17.37 -23.03 11.16
CA GLU A 40 18.79 -22.97 10.84
C GLU A 40 19.35 -24.35 10.47
N ILE A 41 18.98 -25.40 11.23
CA ILE A 41 19.38 -26.78 10.93
C ILE A 41 18.86 -27.23 9.56
N ILE A 42 17.61 -26.94 9.23
CA ILE A 42 17.01 -27.31 7.94
C ILE A 42 17.67 -26.55 6.79
N LEU A 43 17.95 -25.26 6.97
CA LEU A 43 18.65 -24.45 5.98
C LEU A 43 20.10 -24.93 5.77
N ALA A 44 20.80 -25.32 6.84
CA ALA A 44 22.13 -25.93 6.75
C ALA A 44 22.10 -27.27 5.99
N LYS A 45 21.06 -28.10 6.20
CA LYS A 45 20.86 -29.32 5.37
C LYS A 45 20.76 -28.96 3.88
N LYS A 46 20.06 -27.89 3.52
CA LYS A 46 19.93 -27.45 2.12
C LYS A 46 21.27 -27.05 1.51
N THR A 47 22.06 -26.25 2.23
CA THR A 47 23.36 -25.75 1.74
C THR A 47 24.38 -26.88 1.60
N GLU A 48 24.32 -27.88 2.48
CA GLU A 48 25.13 -29.10 2.43
C GLU A 48 24.64 -30.13 1.39
N GLY A 49 23.57 -29.84 0.63
CA GLY A 49 23.02 -30.74 -0.38
C GLY A 49 22.29 -31.97 0.19
N ARG A 50 21.97 -31.97 1.50
CA ARG A 50 21.18 -33.02 2.13
C ARG A 50 19.70 -32.88 1.79
N PRO A 51 18.97 -33.99 1.65
CA PRO A 51 17.54 -33.94 1.39
C PRO A 51 16.79 -33.35 2.59
N ILE A 52 15.81 -32.49 2.29
CA ILE A 52 14.85 -31.96 3.26
C ILE A 52 13.59 -32.81 3.20
N THR A 53 13.10 -33.23 4.37
CA THR A 53 11.89 -34.04 4.51
C THR A 53 10.62 -33.19 4.34
N PRO A 54 9.46 -33.80 4.02
CA PRO A 54 8.21 -33.07 3.90
C PRO A 54 7.80 -32.30 5.16
N GLU A 55 8.08 -32.83 6.36
CA GLU A 55 7.77 -32.13 7.62
C GLU A 55 8.63 -30.88 7.82
N GLU A 56 9.90 -30.93 7.43
CA GLU A 56 10.79 -29.77 7.47
C GLU A 56 10.35 -28.70 6.47
N TYR A 57 9.88 -29.09 5.27
CA TYR A 57 9.26 -28.15 4.34
C TYR A 57 8.02 -27.48 4.95
N ARG A 58 7.14 -28.25 5.62
CA ARG A 58 5.96 -27.69 6.30
C ARG A 58 6.36 -26.70 7.40
N LEU A 59 7.39 -27.03 8.19
CA LEU A 59 7.91 -26.14 9.22
C LEU A 59 8.41 -24.82 8.60
N LEU A 60 9.23 -24.90 7.53
CA LEU A 60 9.69 -23.70 6.83
C LEU A 60 8.53 -22.87 6.27
N THR A 61 7.51 -23.51 5.68
CA THR A 61 6.31 -22.81 5.18
C THR A 61 5.59 -22.09 6.30
N GLN A 62 5.32 -22.76 7.42
CA GLN A 62 4.62 -22.14 8.55
C GLN A 62 5.43 -21.01 9.18
N PHE A 63 6.74 -21.18 9.30
CA PHE A 63 7.65 -20.15 9.78
C PHE A 63 7.58 -18.90 8.90
N VAL A 64 7.84 -19.06 7.58
CA VAL A 64 7.78 -17.93 6.64
C VAL A 64 6.41 -17.26 6.67
N ASP A 65 5.32 -18.03 6.66
CA ASP A 65 3.96 -17.49 6.71
C ASP A 65 3.71 -16.64 7.96
N ARG A 66 4.13 -17.11 9.15
CA ARG A 66 3.93 -16.36 10.39
C ARG A 66 4.76 -15.09 10.42
N VAL A 67 6.01 -15.15 9.97
CA VAL A 67 6.91 -13.99 9.91
C VAL A 67 6.37 -12.95 8.95
N GLU A 68 6.07 -13.32 7.71
CA GLU A 68 5.57 -12.37 6.69
C GLU A 68 4.20 -11.79 7.08
N LYS A 69 3.30 -12.61 7.67
CA LYS A 69 2.04 -12.09 8.22
C LYS A 69 2.25 -11.16 9.41
N GLY A 70 3.23 -11.45 10.27
CA GLY A 70 3.59 -10.60 11.41
C GLY A 70 4.08 -9.24 10.94
N ILE A 71 5.03 -9.23 10.00
CA ILE A 71 5.58 -8.03 9.38
C ILE A 71 4.46 -7.23 8.69
N TYR A 72 3.63 -7.89 7.90
CA TYR A 72 2.51 -7.23 7.21
C TYR A 72 1.49 -6.63 8.19
N LYS A 73 1.21 -7.30 9.31
CA LYS A 73 0.34 -6.77 10.37
C LYS A 73 0.92 -5.53 11.03
N GLN A 74 2.21 -5.53 11.39
CA GLN A 74 2.85 -4.33 11.93
C GLN A 74 2.74 -3.16 10.95
N TYR A 75 3.04 -3.38 9.67
CA TYR A 75 2.88 -2.36 8.64
C TYR A 75 1.44 -1.84 8.52
N GLN A 76 0.44 -2.72 8.59
CA GLN A 76 -0.96 -2.29 8.58
C GLN A 76 -1.28 -1.43 9.79
N VAL A 77 -0.89 -1.84 11.00
CA VAL A 77 -1.14 -1.06 12.23
C VAL A 77 -0.51 0.34 12.13
N GLU A 78 0.73 0.43 11.65
CA GLU A 78 1.39 1.74 11.46
C GLU A 78 0.67 2.60 10.42
N ARG A 79 0.24 2.00 9.31
CA ARG A 79 -0.49 2.70 8.25
C ARG A 79 -1.86 3.16 8.72
N ASP A 80 -2.61 2.30 9.39
CA ASP A 80 -3.95 2.57 9.90
C ASP A 80 -3.87 3.67 10.96
N ALA A 81 -2.93 3.58 11.91
CA ALA A 81 -2.70 4.64 12.89
C ALA A 81 -2.30 5.97 12.22
N GLY A 82 -1.54 5.94 11.13
CA GLY A 82 -1.23 7.13 10.33
C GLY A 82 -2.47 7.71 9.64
N GLN A 83 -3.30 6.85 9.04
CA GLN A 83 -4.55 7.26 8.39
C GLN A 83 -5.57 7.80 9.39
N GLU A 84 -5.66 7.24 10.59
CA GLU A 84 -6.52 7.74 11.66
C GLU A 84 -6.13 9.16 12.06
N ARG A 85 -4.83 9.45 12.22
CA ARG A 85 -4.36 10.83 12.48
C ARG A 85 -4.74 11.79 11.36
N ILE A 86 -4.55 11.39 10.11
CA ILE A 86 -4.93 12.21 8.94
C ILE A 86 -6.44 12.45 8.92
N GLN A 87 -7.25 11.43 9.22
CA GLN A 87 -8.71 11.55 9.25
C GLN A 87 -9.19 12.42 10.41
N GLU A 88 -8.59 12.31 11.59
CA GLU A 88 -8.88 13.17 12.74
C GLU A 88 -8.64 14.64 12.37
N VAL A 89 -7.47 14.96 11.81
CA VAL A 89 -7.16 16.32 11.36
C VAL A 89 -8.10 16.77 10.25
N ARG A 90 -8.38 15.92 9.25
CA ARG A 90 -9.31 16.22 8.15
C ARG A 90 -10.70 16.55 8.67
N SER A 91 -11.20 15.84 9.69
CA SER A 91 -12.52 16.08 10.27
C SER A 91 -12.65 17.46 10.93
N THR A 92 -11.52 18.07 11.31
CA THR A 92 -11.49 19.45 11.83
C THR A 92 -11.46 20.52 10.73
N ILE A 93 -11.39 20.13 9.45
CA ILE A 93 -11.33 21.03 8.30
C ILE A 93 -12.68 20.97 7.59
N PRO A 94 -13.31 22.12 7.29
CA PRO A 94 -14.59 22.14 6.56
C PRO A 94 -14.49 21.51 5.17
N ASP A 95 -15.48 20.71 4.78
CA ASP A 95 -15.57 20.12 3.43
C ASP A 95 -15.48 21.15 2.28
N PRO A 96 -16.06 22.37 2.39
CA PRO A 96 -15.89 23.40 1.37
C PRO A 96 -14.43 23.80 1.11
N ALA A 97 -13.53 23.63 2.08
CA ALA A 97 -12.11 23.95 1.91
C ALA A 97 -11.44 23.05 0.85
N PHE A 98 -11.81 21.76 0.81
CA PHE A 98 -11.31 20.80 -0.19
C PHE A 98 -11.94 21.00 -1.58
N LYS A 99 -13.01 21.79 -1.67
CA LYS A 99 -13.61 22.16 -2.97
C LYS A 99 -13.10 23.50 -3.49
N MET A 100 -12.51 24.33 -2.62
CA MET A 100 -11.94 25.62 -3.00
C MET A 100 -10.56 25.40 -3.64
N PRO A 101 -10.39 25.69 -4.95
CA PRO A 101 -9.09 25.65 -5.59
C PRO A 101 -8.17 26.74 -5.04
N LEU A 102 -6.86 26.49 -5.00
CA LEU A 102 -5.90 27.47 -4.51
C LEU A 102 -5.89 28.77 -5.31
N GLU A 103 -6.30 28.77 -6.59
CA GLU A 103 -6.39 29.98 -7.40
C GLU A 103 -7.36 31.01 -6.81
N LYS A 104 -8.37 30.54 -6.06
CA LYS A 104 -9.36 31.39 -5.38
C LYS A 104 -8.94 31.77 -3.96
N PHE A 105 -7.82 31.26 -3.48
CA PHE A 105 -7.29 31.58 -2.17
C PHE A 105 -6.55 32.93 -2.24
N GLU A 106 -7.00 33.90 -1.44
CA GLU A 106 -6.44 35.25 -1.43
C GLU A 106 -5.18 35.32 -0.57
N VAL A 107 -4.03 35.10 -1.21
CA VAL A 107 -2.71 35.07 -0.55
C VAL A 107 -1.69 35.87 -1.38
N ALA A 108 -0.66 36.39 -0.71
CA ALA A 108 0.43 37.10 -1.37
C ALA A 108 1.06 36.25 -2.49
N ASN A 109 1.25 36.86 -3.68
CA ASN A 109 1.69 36.16 -4.90
C ASN A 109 2.93 35.27 -4.69
N ARG A 110 3.92 35.75 -3.93
CA ARG A 110 5.12 34.97 -3.58
C ARG A 110 4.80 33.68 -2.84
N VAL A 111 3.88 33.72 -1.87
CA VAL A 111 3.48 32.54 -1.09
C VAL A 111 2.65 31.61 -1.97
N TYR A 112 1.72 32.16 -2.77
CA TYR A 112 0.95 31.42 -3.77
C TYR A 112 1.84 30.62 -4.72
N THR A 113 2.90 31.23 -5.26
CA THR A 113 3.83 30.52 -6.15
C THR A 113 4.49 29.34 -5.45
N VAL A 114 4.92 29.51 -4.19
CA VAL A 114 5.60 28.43 -3.46
C VAL A 114 4.64 27.27 -3.18
N ILE A 115 3.41 27.54 -2.74
CA ILE A 115 2.42 26.48 -2.45
C ILE A 115 1.89 25.80 -3.72
N SER A 116 1.72 26.54 -4.83
CA SER A 116 1.27 25.95 -6.09
C SER A 116 2.38 25.11 -6.75
N GLU A 117 3.65 25.56 -6.68
CA GLU A 117 4.80 24.75 -7.10
C GLU A 117 4.99 23.48 -6.25
N ALA A 118 4.59 23.51 -4.98
CA ALA A 118 4.60 22.34 -4.10
C ALA A 118 3.51 21.31 -4.42
N GLY A 119 2.58 21.64 -5.32
CA GLY A 119 1.54 20.72 -5.80
C GLY A 119 0.28 20.66 -4.95
N PHE A 120 0.08 21.59 -4.00
CA PHE A 120 -1.21 21.74 -3.34
C PHE A 120 -2.25 22.22 -4.37
N GLN A 121 -3.41 21.56 -4.41
CA GLN A 121 -4.46 21.87 -5.38
C GLN A 121 -5.59 22.69 -4.74
N THR A 122 -5.90 22.40 -3.48
CA THR A 122 -7.02 23.00 -2.76
C THR A 122 -6.58 23.63 -1.45
N VAL A 123 -7.39 24.56 -0.93
CA VAL A 123 -7.14 25.14 0.40
C VAL A 123 -7.24 24.07 1.49
N GLY A 124 -8.13 23.10 1.32
CA GLY A 124 -8.26 21.96 2.22
C GLY A 124 -6.97 21.14 2.33
N ASP A 125 -6.29 20.87 1.21
CA ASP A 125 -5.00 20.15 1.21
C ASP A 125 -3.92 20.92 1.97
N LEU A 126 -3.88 22.25 1.79
CA LEU A 126 -2.95 23.12 2.48
C LEU A 126 -3.23 23.18 3.98
N MET A 127 -4.50 23.27 4.38
CA MET A 127 -4.91 23.25 5.79
C MET A 127 -4.63 21.90 6.46
N LEU A 128 -4.81 20.80 5.71
CA LEU A 128 -4.52 19.46 6.18
C LEU A 128 -3.02 19.31 6.46
N GLN A 129 -2.19 19.70 5.50
CA GLN A 129 -0.74 19.69 5.68
C GLN A 129 -0.32 20.61 6.83
N TRP A 130 -0.87 21.83 6.91
CA TRP A 130 -0.55 22.79 7.96
C TRP A 130 -0.82 22.25 9.36
N LYS A 131 -1.94 21.55 9.54
CA LYS A 131 -2.31 20.95 10.83
C LYS A 131 -1.57 19.64 11.13
N LEU A 132 -1.17 18.88 10.12
CA LEU A 132 -0.38 17.65 10.29
C LEU A 132 1.09 17.96 10.59
N ASP A 133 1.69 18.79 9.76
CA ASP A 133 3.09 19.19 9.85
C ASP A 133 3.33 20.52 9.12
N SER A 134 3.39 21.61 9.88
CA SER A 134 3.69 22.95 9.38
C SER A 134 5.16 23.12 8.95
N ASP A 135 6.08 22.28 9.44
CA ASP A 135 7.50 22.40 9.12
C ASP A 135 7.79 21.96 7.69
N GLU A 136 7.03 21.00 7.15
CA GLU A 136 7.05 20.63 5.73
C GLU A 136 6.71 21.82 4.82
N ILE A 137 5.74 22.65 5.22
CA ILE A 137 5.37 23.87 4.49
C ILE A 137 6.51 24.89 4.57
N LEU A 138 7.12 25.08 5.74
CA LEU A 138 8.28 25.96 5.91
C LEU A 138 9.51 25.48 5.13
N ALA A 139 9.69 24.17 4.95
CA ALA A 139 10.79 23.56 4.21
C ALA A 139 10.70 23.79 2.68
N LEU A 140 9.54 24.22 2.19
CA LEU A 140 9.35 24.52 0.77
C LEU A 140 10.32 25.59 0.29
N LYS A 141 10.92 25.36 -0.88
CA LYS A 141 11.91 26.25 -1.46
C LYS A 141 11.30 27.64 -1.72
N GLY A 142 11.78 28.64 -0.99
CA GLY A 142 11.29 30.02 -1.10
C GLY A 142 10.23 30.38 -0.07
N MET A 143 9.79 29.42 0.75
CA MET A 143 9.09 29.68 2.00
C MET A 143 10.09 30.05 3.08
N GLY A 144 9.69 30.99 3.94
CA GLY A 144 10.48 31.40 5.10
C GLY A 144 9.56 31.96 6.17
N PRO A 145 10.11 32.36 7.33
CA PRO A 145 9.29 32.75 8.48
C PRO A 145 8.28 33.88 8.19
N LYS A 146 8.61 34.79 7.26
CA LYS A 146 7.69 35.84 6.81
C LYS A 146 6.57 35.30 5.93
N GLY A 147 6.87 34.33 5.05
CA GLY A 147 5.87 33.68 4.21
C GLY A 147 4.90 32.84 5.04
N MET A 148 5.41 32.14 6.07
CA MET A 148 4.59 31.39 7.02
C MET A 148 3.56 32.26 7.75
N LYS A 149 3.98 33.43 8.25
CA LYS A 149 3.05 34.36 8.91
C LYS A 149 1.97 34.90 7.97
N VAL A 150 2.36 35.25 6.75
CA VAL A 150 1.40 35.71 5.72
C VAL A 150 0.42 34.59 5.37
N LEU A 151 0.88 33.33 5.34
CA LEU A 151 0.02 32.18 5.10
C LEU A 151 -0.94 31.93 6.27
N GLU A 152 -0.45 31.99 7.51
CA GLU A 152 -1.26 31.87 8.73
C GLU A 152 -2.38 32.92 8.76
N GLU A 153 -2.03 34.19 8.52
CA GLU A 153 -3.01 35.29 8.43
C GLU A 153 -4.04 35.06 7.31
N ALA A 154 -3.63 34.49 6.18
CA ALA A 154 -4.54 34.19 5.06
C ALA A 154 -5.47 33.00 5.36
N LEU A 155 -4.97 31.97 6.06
CA LEU A 155 -5.78 30.82 6.48
C LEU A 155 -6.82 31.22 7.54
N ASP A 156 -6.49 32.13 8.46
CA ASP A 156 -7.43 32.61 9.48
C ASP A 156 -8.56 33.47 8.90
N ASN A 157 -8.30 34.15 7.78
CA ASN A 157 -9.28 35.02 7.10
C ASN A 157 -10.00 34.32 5.94
N VAL A 158 -9.77 33.01 5.74
CA VAL A 158 -10.37 32.32 4.60
C VAL A 158 -11.88 32.25 4.73
N THR A 159 -12.56 32.69 3.68
CA THR A 159 -14.01 32.55 3.56
C THR A 159 -14.31 31.54 2.47
N TYR A 160 -15.11 30.54 2.80
CA TYR A 160 -15.48 29.52 1.83
C TYR A 160 -16.71 29.99 1.05
N PRO A 161 -16.72 29.82 -0.28
CA PRO A 161 -17.95 29.98 -1.02
C PRO A 161 -18.94 28.95 -0.46
N VAL A 162 -19.99 29.44 0.18
CA VAL A 162 -21.16 28.62 0.48
C VAL A 162 -21.78 28.33 -0.87
N GLU A 163 -21.44 27.18 -1.45
CA GLU A 163 -22.39 26.51 -2.32
C GLU A 163 -23.60 26.27 -1.43
N GLU A 164 -24.71 26.96 -1.72
CA GLU A 164 -26.01 26.64 -1.15
C GLU A 164 -26.15 25.13 -1.24
N ALA A 165 -26.01 24.48 -0.09
CA ALA A 165 -26.54 23.15 0.07
C ALA A 165 -27.99 23.31 -0.34
N ALA A 166 -28.35 22.70 -1.48
CA ALA A 166 -29.70 22.22 -1.66
C ALA A 166 -29.97 21.40 -0.40
N VAL A 167 -30.61 22.07 0.55
CA VAL A 167 -31.36 21.44 1.61
C VAL A 167 -32.36 20.62 0.81
N GLU A 168 -32.09 19.32 0.61
CA GLU A 168 -33.19 18.39 0.55
C GLU A 168 -33.81 18.48 1.94
N GLU A 169 -34.74 19.41 2.00
CA GLU A 169 -35.87 19.47 2.89
C GLU A 169 -36.40 18.03 2.97
N GLY A 170 -35.99 17.33 4.02
CA GLY A 170 -36.80 16.27 4.58
C GLY A 170 -38.09 16.92 5.03
N GLU A 171 -39.00 17.16 4.09
CA GLU A 171 -40.40 17.42 4.37
C GLU A 171 -40.91 16.17 5.07
N ALA A 172 -40.97 16.31 6.39
CA ALA A 172 -41.86 15.58 7.25
C ALA A 172 -43.29 15.80 6.75
N ASP A 173 -43.74 14.96 5.83
CA ASP A 173 -45.17 14.73 5.61
C ASP A 173 -45.66 13.80 6.72
N VAL A 174 -46.14 14.43 7.79
CA VAL A 174 -47.02 13.80 8.77
C VAL A 174 -48.34 14.56 8.73
N GLU A 175 -49.27 14.08 7.91
CA GLU A 175 -50.71 14.25 8.15
C GLU A 175 -51.41 12.88 8.15
N THR A 176 -51.59 12.36 9.37
CA THR A 176 -52.85 11.93 10.02
C THR A 176 -53.89 11.10 9.23
N PRO A 177 -54.53 10.08 9.87
CA PRO A 177 -55.14 8.93 9.20
C PRO A 177 -56.61 9.13 8.83
N GLU A 178 -57.03 8.49 7.74
CA GLU A 178 -58.44 8.16 7.49
C GLU A 178 -58.58 6.66 7.18
N THR A 179 -59.44 6.02 7.97
CA THR A 179 -59.81 4.61 7.95
C THR A 179 -61.01 4.36 7.03
N THR A 180 -61.12 3.10 6.58
CA THR A 180 -62.28 2.35 6.01
C THR A 180 -62.17 2.08 4.51
N GLU A 181 -61.68 0.88 4.13
CA GLU A 181 -62.46 -0.36 3.83
C GLU A 181 -62.90 -0.32 2.34
N GLU A 182 -62.42 -1.19 1.45
CA GLU A 182 -62.92 -2.57 1.30
C GLU A 182 -61.97 -3.42 0.42
N VAL A 183 -61.63 -4.60 0.97
CA VAL A 183 -61.54 -5.96 0.39
C VAL A 183 -61.31 -6.18 -1.12
N GLY A 184 -60.38 -7.12 -1.39
CA GLY A 184 -60.28 -7.91 -2.63
C GLY A 184 -58.83 -8.35 -2.87
N GLU A 185 -58.28 -9.29 -2.10
CA GLU A 185 -58.25 -10.72 -2.44
C GLU A 185 -57.92 -10.99 -3.92
N GLU A 186 -56.64 -11.23 -4.24
CA GLU A 186 -56.19 -12.42 -4.98
C GLU A 186 -54.66 -12.48 -5.03
N ALA A 187 -54.08 -13.44 -4.30
CA ALA A 187 -52.93 -14.21 -4.78
C ALA A 187 -53.52 -15.38 -5.58
N PRO A 188 -52.86 -15.96 -6.62
CA PRO A 188 -51.56 -16.61 -6.41
C PRO A 188 -50.58 -16.67 -7.62
N GLN A 189 -49.37 -17.10 -7.24
CA GLN A 189 -48.24 -17.71 -7.95
C GLN A 189 -48.41 -18.30 -9.37
N ILE A 190 -47.32 -18.19 -10.14
CA ILE A 190 -46.70 -19.22 -11.00
C ILE A 190 -45.21 -18.82 -11.16
N GLU A 191 -44.22 -19.51 -10.58
CA GLU A 191 -43.66 -20.84 -10.90
C GLU A 191 -42.72 -20.86 -12.13
N GLY A 192 -41.42 -21.02 -11.86
CA GLY A 192 -40.50 -21.91 -12.56
C GLY A 192 -40.04 -21.58 -13.98
N ALA A 193 -38.75 -21.24 -14.14
CA ALA A 193 -37.95 -21.70 -15.28
C ALA A 193 -36.44 -21.63 -14.95
N GLU A 194 -35.90 -22.81 -14.69
CA GLU A 194 -34.49 -23.19 -14.64
C GLU A 194 -33.88 -23.33 -16.06
N ALA A 195 -32.55 -23.49 -16.12
CA ALA A 195 -31.69 -23.81 -17.27
C ALA A 195 -31.17 -22.58 -18.07
N GLU A 196 -29.94 -22.52 -18.59
CA GLU A 196 -28.86 -23.50 -18.76
C GLU A 196 -27.56 -22.73 -19.07
N ILE A 197 -26.42 -23.28 -18.66
CA ILE A 197 -25.07 -22.84 -19.03
C ILE A 197 -24.79 -23.32 -20.47
N PRO A 198 -24.01 -22.58 -21.28
CA PRO A 198 -22.97 -23.33 -22.00
C PRO A 198 -21.61 -22.61 -22.04
N SER A 199 -20.60 -23.37 -21.61
CA SER A 199 -19.23 -23.31 -22.11
C SER A 199 -19.18 -23.74 -23.58
N PRO A 200 -18.20 -23.26 -24.36
CA PRO A 200 -17.42 -24.25 -25.10
C PRO A 200 -15.90 -24.04 -25.01
N GLU A 201 -15.25 -25.11 -24.57
CA GLU A 201 -13.83 -25.41 -24.76
C GLU A 201 -13.60 -25.97 -26.18
N THR A 202 -12.34 -25.91 -26.63
CA THR A 202 -11.69 -26.62 -27.76
C THR A 202 -11.69 -25.99 -29.16
N ALA A 203 -10.53 -25.44 -29.53
CA ALA A 203 -9.95 -25.60 -30.86
C ALA A 203 -8.42 -25.78 -30.71
N VAL A 204 -7.97 -26.99 -31.01
CA VAL A 204 -6.58 -27.46 -31.08
C VAL A 204 -6.02 -27.28 -32.49
N ALA A 205 -4.69 -27.47 -32.62
CA ALA A 205 -3.92 -27.73 -33.85
C ALA A 205 -3.50 -26.48 -34.64
N ASP A 206 -2.28 -26.33 -35.17
CA ASP A 206 -1.04 -27.12 -35.22
C ASP A 206 -0.05 -26.26 -36.01
N LEU A 207 1.21 -26.09 -35.58
CA LEU A 207 2.34 -25.82 -36.48
C LEU A 207 3.64 -26.33 -35.83
N GLU A 208 3.83 -27.63 -36.04
CA GLU A 208 5.07 -28.37 -36.30
C GLU A 208 6.41 -27.60 -36.45
N LYS A 209 7.41 -28.01 -35.62
CA LYS A 209 8.86 -28.25 -35.90
C LYS A 209 9.71 -27.01 -36.27
N VAL A 210 10.90 -26.77 -35.69
CA VAL A 210 12.19 -27.43 -35.98
C VAL A 210 13.20 -27.19 -34.84
N ALA A 211 13.98 -28.21 -34.50
CA ALA A 211 15.28 -28.13 -33.81
C ALA A 211 16.33 -28.86 -34.68
N PRO A 212 17.64 -28.82 -34.40
CA PRO A 212 18.50 -27.75 -33.88
C PRO A 212 19.73 -27.52 -34.82
N LYS A 213 20.61 -26.54 -34.54
CA LYS A 213 22.01 -26.63 -34.96
C LYS A 213 22.95 -25.82 -34.07
N GLU A 214 23.96 -26.53 -33.56
CA GLU A 214 25.20 -26.04 -32.93
C GLU A 214 26.08 -25.30 -33.93
N ASP A 215 26.84 -24.33 -33.43
CA ASP A 215 28.25 -23.96 -33.75
C ASP A 215 28.56 -22.79 -32.80
N GLU A 216 29.21 -23.01 -31.66
CA GLU A 216 30.68 -23.05 -31.50
C GLU A 216 31.34 -21.73 -31.91
N LEU A 217 31.98 -21.05 -30.95
CA LEU A 217 33.24 -20.32 -31.13
C LEU A 217 33.76 -19.82 -29.77
N GLU A 218 34.83 -20.49 -29.35
CA GLU A 218 36.02 -19.98 -28.67
C GLU A 218 35.92 -19.36 -27.28
N VAL A 219 36.15 -20.25 -26.31
CA VAL A 219 37.01 -20.04 -25.15
C VAL A 219 38.45 -19.76 -25.58
N GLU A 220 39.08 -18.73 -25.01
CA GLU A 220 40.42 -18.90 -24.42
C GLU A 220 40.53 -18.14 -23.08
N PRO A 221 41.36 -18.64 -22.14
CA PRO A 221 41.26 -18.36 -20.71
C PRO A 221 42.53 -17.68 -20.14
N ALA A 222 42.54 -17.52 -18.81
CA ALA A 222 43.73 -17.51 -17.95
C ALA A 222 44.67 -16.30 -18.09
N ALA A 223 45.51 -15.93 -17.14
CA ALA A 223 45.67 -16.09 -15.69
C ALA A 223 46.98 -15.34 -15.40
N GLU A 224 47.09 -14.65 -14.27
CA GLU A 224 48.33 -14.36 -13.51
C GLU A 224 47.90 -13.33 -12.44
N ALA A 225 47.80 -13.62 -11.14
CA ALA A 225 48.66 -14.36 -10.22
C ALA A 225 50.10 -13.82 -10.17
N GLU A 226 50.38 -12.96 -9.19
CA GLU A 226 51.55 -13.00 -8.29
C GLU A 226 51.38 -11.84 -7.27
N ALA A 227 51.23 -12.13 -5.97
CA ALA A 227 52.30 -12.41 -4.99
C ALA A 227 53.18 -11.16 -4.76
N LEU A 228 53.02 -10.50 -3.60
CA LEU A 228 53.94 -10.59 -2.46
C LEU A 228 55.34 -10.07 -2.75
N GLU A 229 55.67 -8.90 -2.18
CA GLU A 229 56.90 -8.56 -1.43
C GLU A 229 56.95 -7.02 -1.29
N ALA A 230 56.91 -6.49 -0.07
CA ALA A 230 58.06 -6.20 0.79
C ALA A 230 58.75 -4.86 0.47
N GLU A 231 58.86 -4.05 1.53
CA GLU A 231 59.78 -2.91 1.76
C GLU A 231 59.64 -1.60 0.96
N GLY A 232 59.51 -0.50 1.74
CA GLY A 232 60.23 0.74 1.45
C GLY A 232 59.38 1.99 1.19
N LEU A 233 58.83 2.63 2.23
CA LEU A 233 59.34 3.88 2.83
C LEU A 233 58.40 4.37 3.94
#